data_AF-A0A6J7NN73-F1
#
_entry.id   AF-A0A6J7NN73-F1
#
_cell.length_a   1.000
_cell.length_b   1.000
_cell.length_c   1.000
_cell.angle_alpha   90.00
_cell.angle_beta   90.00
_cell.angle_gamma   90.00
#
_symmetry.space_group_name_H-M   'P 1'
#
loop_
_entity.id
_entity.type
_entity.pdbx_description
1 polymer ?
#
loop_
_entity_poly.entity_id
_entity_poly.type
_entity_poly.pdbx_seq_one_letter_code
_entity_poly.pdbx_strand_id
1 'polypeptide(L)' 'MRLKILNPDADDEFHLHGYDLESGVTPAGQEAIIEFTADKLGTFDLESHVTSEWILTLVVEE' A
#
# COMPACT_ATOMS: atom_id res chain seq x y z
N MET A 1 -2.46 -11.72 3.49
CA MET A 1 -1.28 -10.83 3.49
C MET A 1 -1.60 -9.61 4.35
N ARG A 2 -0.60 -9.06 5.05
CA ARG A 2 -0.73 -7.80 5.78
C ARG A 2 0.46 -6.92 5.48
N LEU A 3 0.20 -5.75 4.90
CA LEU A 3 1.20 -4.71 4.72
C LEU A 3 1.07 -3.69 5.86
N LYS A 4 2.21 -3.31 6.43
CA LYS A 4 2.33 -2.22 7.40
C LYS A 4 3.25 -1.18 6.80
N ILE A 5 2.76 0.04 6.63
CA ILE A 5 3.51 1.14 6.04
C ILE A 5 3.59 2.27 7.05
N LEU A 6 4.76 2.88 7.19
CA LEU A 6 5.02 3.99 8.08
C LEU A 6 5.67 5.11 7.29
N ASN A 7 4.99 6.25 7.16
CA ASN A 7 5.60 7.50 6.75
C ASN A 7 5.84 8.34 8.03
N PRO A 8 7.08 8.51 8.48
CA PRO A 8 7.38 9.28 9.70
C PRO A 8 7.34 10.80 9.46
N ASP A 9 7.35 11.25 8.20
CA ASP A 9 7.65 12.63 7.84
C ASP A 9 6.39 13.45 7.51
N ALA A 10 5.33 12.80 7.02
CA ALA A 10 4.09 13.45 6.63
C ALA A 10 2.86 12.54 6.74
N ASP A 11 1.68 13.17 6.81
CA ASP A 11 0.40 12.48 6.64
C ASP A 11 0.32 11.93 5.21
N ASP A 12 -0.22 10.73 5.05
CA ASP A 12 -0.22 10.02 3.77
C ASP A 12 -1.43 9.09 3.61
N GLU A 13 -1.62 8.57 2.42
CA GLU A 13 -2.58 7.52 2.10
C GLU A 13 -1.94 6.60 1.06
N PHE A 14 -2.08 5.29 1.20
CA PHE A 14 -1.41 4.32 0.33
C PHE A 14 -2.42 3.51 -0.48
N HIS A 15 -2.14 3.35 -1.77
CA HIS A 15 -3.01 2.65 -2.72
C HIS A 15 -2.30 1.39 -3.24
N LEU A 16 -2.95 0.23 -3.10
CA LEU A 16 -2.51 -1.03 -3.70
C LEU A 16 -3.29 -1.27 -5.00
N HIS A 17 -2.62 -1.00 -6.12
CA HIS A 17 -3.18 -1.13 -7.46
C HIS A 17 -3.51 -2.58 -7.81
N GLY A 18 -4.58 -2.79 -8.59
CA GLY A 18 -5.09 -4.10 -9.01
C GLY A 18 -5.87 -4.88 -7.94
N TYR A 19 -5.71 -4.52 -6.67
CA TYR A 19 -6.62 -4.91 -5.59
C TYR A 19 -7.68 -3.84 -5.28
N ASP A 20 -7.50 -2.61 -5.76
CA ASP A 20 -8.36 -1.45 -5.49
C ASP A 20 -8.55 -1.20 -3.99
N LEU A 21 -7.43 -1.26 -3.25
CA LEU A 21 -7.40 -1.08 -1.80
C LEU A 21 -6.64 0.19 -1.43
N GLU A 22 -7.20 0.90 -0.47
CA GLU A 22 -6.67 2.15 0.07
C GLU A 22 -6.48 1.97 1.58
N SER A 23 -5.42 2.54 2.16
CA SER A 23 -5.23 2.55 3.61
C SER A 23 -6.14 3.55 4.33
N GLY A 24 -6.71 4.51 3.60
CA GLY A 24 -7.19 5.78 4.13
C GLY A 24 -6.05 6.69 4.62
N VAL A 25 -6.40 7.93 4.93
CA VAL A 25 -5.46 8.93 5.44
C VAL A 25 -4.89 8.49 6.80
N THR A 26 -3.58 8.39 6.85
CA THR A 26 -2.78 7.98 8.00
C THR A 26 -1.89 9.14 8.42
N PRO A 27 -1.96 9.60 9.68
CA PRO A 27 -1.10 10.67 10.16
C PRO A 27 0.38 10.28 10.19
N ALA A 28 1.26 11.28 10.05
CA ALA A 28 2.71 11.10 10.18
C ALA A 28 3.08 10.32 11.45
N GLY A 29 3.94 9.31 11.30
CA GLY A 29 4.41 8.48 12.41
C GLY A 29 3.42 7.39 12.88
N GLN A 30 2.26 7.23 12.24
CA GLN A 30 1.35 6.11 12.49
C GLN A 30 1.45 5.04 11.38
N GLU A 31 1.18 3.78 11.74
CA GLU A 31 1.16 2.68 10.76
C GLU A 31 -0.15 2.68 9.98
N ALA A 32 -0.05 2.79 8.66
CA ALA A 32 -1.09 2.40 7.73
C ALA A 32 -1.11 0.86 7.62
N ILE A 33 -2.30 0.26 7.55
CA ILE A 33 -2.47 -1.18 7.44
C ILE A 33 -3.35 -1.50 6.24
N ILE A 34 -2.85 -2.33 5.33
CA ILE A 34 -3.65 -2.95 4.26
C ILE A 34 -3.64 -4.46 4.47
N GLU A 35 -4.82 -5.04 4.74
CA GLU A 35 -5.03 -6.47 4.92
C GLU A 35 -5.87 -7.03 3.78
N PHE A 36 -5.35 -8.04 3.08
CA PHE A 36 -6.00 -8.62 1.91
C PHE A 36 -5.54 -10.06 1.68
N THR A 37 -6.29 -10.82 0.88
CA THR A 37 -5.86 -12.14 0.38
C THR A 37 -5.13 -11.95 -0.94
N ALA A 38 -3.91 -12.49 -1.06
CA ALA A 38 -3.14 -12.44 -2.30
C ALA A 38 -3.63 -13.53 -3.29
N ASP A 39 -4.89 -13.43 -3.72
CA ASP A 39 -5.60 -14.42 -4.55
C ASP A 39 -5.57 -14.14 -6.06
N LYS A 40 -4.84 -13.11 -6.51
CA LYS A 40 -4.70 -12.72 -7.91
C LYS A 40 -3.24 -12.90 -8.29
N LEU A 41 -2.96 -13.77 -9.26
CA LEU A 41 -1.63 -13.87 -9.86
C LEU A 41 -1.33 -12.58 -10.64
N GLY A 42 -0.08 -12.12 -10.58
CA GLY A 42 0.36 -10.93 -11.31
C GLY A 42 1.29 -10.02 -10.53
N THR A 43 1.44 -8.80 -11.05
CA THR A 43 2.30 -7.74 -10.50
C THR A 43 1.43 -6.55 -10.11
N PHE A 44 1.61 -6.05 -8.89
CA PHE A 44 0.79 -5.03 -8.27
C PHE A 44 1.68 -4.01 -7.60
N ASP A 45 1.36 -2.73 -7.72
CA ASP A 45 2.19 -1.68 -7.15
C ASP A 45 1.49 -1.00 -5.96
N LEU A 46 2.30 -0.67 -4.96
CA LEU A 46 1.89 0.13 -3.82
C LEU A 46 2.52 1.52 -3.97
N GLU A 47 1.68 2.56 -3.94
CA GLU A 47 2.12 3.94 -4.02
C GLU A 47 1.65 4.78 -2.84
N SER A 48 2.34 5.90 -2.61
CA SER A 48 1.75 7.04 -1.89
C SER A 48 0.78 7.75 -2.81
N HIS A 49 -0.46 7.94 -2.36
CA HIS A 49 -1.47 8.73 -3.04
C HIS A 49 -1.10 10.22 -3.07
N VAL A 50 -0.44 10.71 -2.02
CA VAL A 50 -0.11 12.14 -1.87
C VAL A 50 1.00 12.55 -2.83
N THR A 51 2.06 11.74 -2.95
CA THR A 51 3.24 12.08 -3.78
C THR A 51 3.25 11.39 -5.14
N SER A 52 2.39 10.37 -5.33
CA SER A 52 2.44 9.43 -6.47
C SER A 52 3.78 8.68 -6.56
N GLU A 53 4.50 8.57 -5.44
CA GLU A 53 5.74 7.80 -5.37
C GLU A 53 5.44 6.30 -5.27
N TRP A 54 6.11 5.51 -6.11
CA TRP A 54 6.13 4.06 -5.99
C TRP A 54 7.02 3.59 -4.85
N ILE A 55 6.44 2.82 -3.95
CA ILE A 55 7.11 2.32 -2.73
C ILE A 55 7.61 0.90 -2.95
N LEU A 56 6.75 0.02 -3.48
CA LEU A 56 7.09 -1.36 -3.78
C LEU A 56 6.24 -1.95 -4.88
N THR A 57 6.75 -3.02 -5.47
CA THR A 57 6.04 -3.91 -6.38
C THR A 57 5.86 -5.27 -5.72
N LEU A 58 4.62 -5.74 -5.63
CA LEU A 58 4.22 -7.06 -5.17
C LEU A 58 4.05 -7.99 -6.37
N VAL A 59 4.69 -9.16 -6.32
CA VAL A 59 4.52 -10.22 -7.31
C VAL A 59 3.85 -11.41 -6.64
N VAL A 60 2.76 -11.90 -7.23
CA VAL A 60 2.04 -13.11 -6.80
C VAL A 60 2.17 -14.15 -7.92
N GLU A 61 2.80 -15.27 -7.60
CA GLU A 61 3.09 -16.38 -8.50
C GLU A 61 2.37 -17.65 -8.04
N GLU A 62 2.34 -18.68 -8.90
CA GLU A 62 1.72 -19.99 -8.61
C GLU A 62 2.42 -20.78 -7.49
#